data_AF-A0A1M7PK43-F1
#
_entry.id   AF-A0A1M7PK43-F1
#
_cell.length_a   1.000
_cell.length_b   1.000
_cell.length_c   1.000
_cell.angle_alpha   90.00
_cell.angle_beta   90.00
_cell.angle_gamma   90.00
#
_symmetry.space_group_name_H-M   'P 1'
#
loop_
_entity.id
_entity.type
_entity.pdbx_description
1 polymer ?
#
loop_
_entity_poly.entity_id
_entity_poly.type
_entity_poly.pdbx_seq_one_letter_code
_entity_poly.pdbx_strand_id
1 'polypeptide(L)'
;MTEFNTKQDLKPPVVAVLMDDDARWDETGLLPAAELTSALRVQVPVWEHTPNPGVEVYLEAFWDQTLIYTRTWRGDIPSIPEQDLFFEVPVDYLIHGVYALHYSVSNSDGNMNTSSNRVVTVDEVMPVLGDNNGQLQFDTVNVTAQYLSAHDGKLIGVMPAYLRGKAGDVVTWYWSESPIDIPDSDVVSTKTLERDEAGKATDLVFDGEMILARKDGKRYACYTLSDRAGNLSPHSQAVELLVAAQPVPRVLPPPKVDEASGSASSSTLDPVNATRGVTVRVPDDAVILPGETLCVQWAEPDSVGSYRTEKAEARVVTVPSTRIAQHFGDSIPVYYEVFESGVETPHRSARHTLNVLNVTGFPVVQCDKVSGGSLKLGSIADGGKASFTLQKWFLMGTDQFINIEVRGSDDADRPVVIQVLKEYRVPQVAQIIDVGNITKVDLQRFKIGREIEVRVRVSFDEKLSWQIFPSLQPKLES
;
A
#
# COMPACT_ATOMS: atom_id res chain seq x y z
N MET A 1 37.40 -77.63 17.70
CA MET A 1 36.81 -77.10 16.47
C MET A 1 35.90 -75.96 16.90
N THR A 2 36.44 -74.75 17.05
CA THR A 2 36.41 -73.65 16.05
C THR A 2 35.01 -73.36 15.56
N GLU A 3 34.39 -72.37 16.18
CA GLU A 3 33.49 -71.39 15.56
C GLU A 3 33.05 -70.44 16.68
N PHE A 4 33.60 -69.23 16.75
CA PHE A 4 32.96 -68.01 17.30
C PHE A 4 33.90 -66.83 17.04
N ASN A 5 34.21 -66.60 15.77
CA ASN A 5 34.76 -65.33 15.33
C ASN A 5 33.81 -64.76 14.27
N THR A 6 32.53 -64.68 14.62
CA THR A 6 31.54 -63.94 13.82
C THR A 6 31.79 -62.47 14.07
N LYS A 7 32.50 -61.84 13.14
CA LYS A 7 32.60 -60.38 13.05
C LYS A 7 31.17 -59.82 12.97
N GLN A 8 30.75 -59.11 13.99
CA GLN A 8 29.43 -58.48 14.07
C GLN A 8 29.51 -57.06 13.51
N ASP A 9 28.58 -56.69 12.63
CA ASP A 9 28.43 -55.30 12.19
C ASP A 9 27.68 -54.51 13.27
N LEU A 10 28.43 -53.78 14.09
CA LEU A 10 27.88 -52.93 15.13
C LEU A 10 27.47 -51.57 14.54
N LYS A 11 26.24 -51.15 14.84
CA LYS A 11 25.69 -49.84 14.45
C LYS A 11 26.47 -48.72 15.13
N PRO A 12 26.57 -47.53 14.51
CA PRO A 12 27.27 -46.40 15.12
C PRO A 12 26.57 -45.92 16.40
N PRO A 13 27.31 -45.30 17.34
CA PRO A 13 26.71 -44.58 18.45
C PRO A 13 25.66 -43.56 18.00
N VAL A 14 24.59 -43.41 18.77
CA VAL A 14 23.53 -42.44 18.52
C VAL A 14 23.75 -41.21 19.38
N VAL A 15 23.92 -40.07 18.71
CA VAL A 15 23.90 -38.74 19.30
C VAL A 15 22.63 -38.07 18.80
N ALA A 16 21.66 -37.89 19.70
CA ALA A 16 20.29 -37.50 19.35
C ALA A 16 20.13 -36.00 19.06
N VAL A 17 21.06 -35.18 19.53
CA VAL A 17 21.03 -33.71 19.43
C VAL A 17 21.76 -33.17 18.19
N LEU A 18 22.33 -34.04 17.35
CA LEU A 18 22.95 -33.59 16.10
C LEU A 18 21.90 -32.96 15.18
N MET A 19 22.27 -31.88 14.53
CA MET A 19 21.46 -31.25 13.51
C MET A 19 21.31 -32.17 12.30
N ASP A 20 20.20 -32.03 11.59
CA ASP A 20 19.95 -32.82 10.38
C ASP A 20 21.01 -32.52 9.30
N ASP A 21 21.47 -33.60 8.67
CA ASP A 21 22.36 -33.54 7.52
C ASP A 21 21.54 -33.32 6.25
N ASP A 22 21.92 -32.33 5.45
CA ASP A 22 21.27 -32.00 4.19
C ASP A 22 22.36 -31.62 3.17
N ALA A 23 22.19 -32.05 1.91
CA ALA A 23 23.15 -31.76 0.83
C ALA A 23 23.30 -30.26 0.51
N ARG A 24 22.36 -29.43 0.99
CA ARG A 24 22.46 -27.97 0.93
C ARG A 24 23.60 -27.41 1.80
N TRP A 25 23.98 -28.11 2.87
CA TRP A 25 24.98 -27.66 3.83
C TRP A 25 26.34 -28.32 3.59
N ASP A 26 27.40 -27.66 4.06
CA ASP A 26 28.77 -28.16 3.90
C ASP A 26 29.20 -29.08 5.07
N GLU A 27 28.39 -29.16 6.11
CA GLU A 27 28.73 -29.83 7.37
C GLU A 27 27.78 -30.99 7.66
N THR A 28 28.33 -32.07 8.19
CA THR A 28 27.57 -33.25 8.63
C THR A 28 27.83 -33.59 10.08
N GLY A 29 26.86 -34.17 10.76
CA GLY A 29 26.94 -34.52 12.18
C GLY A 29 27.19 -33.30 13.05
N LEU A 30 26.66 -32.13 12.67
CA LEU A 30 26.90 -30.87 13.37
C LEU A 30 26.20 -30.86 14.73
N LEU A 31 26.94 -30.53 15.77
CA LEU A 31 26.42 -30.37 17.12
C LEU A 31 26.03 -28.89 17.35
N PRO A 32 24.81 -28.60 17.85
CA PRO A 32 24.44 -27.23 18.19
C PRO A 32 25.35 -26.65 19.28
N ALA A 33 25.74 -25.38 19.14
CA ALA A 33 26.63 -24.67 20.06
C ALA A 33 26.10 -24.65 21.51
N ALA A 34 24.78 -24.65 21.69
CA ALA A 34 24.14 -24.72 23.01
C ALA A 34 24.49 -26.01 23.79
N GLU A 35 24.72 -27.12 23.07
CA GLU A 35 25.04 -28.42 23.66
C GLU A 35 26.49 -28.50 24.16
N LEU A 36 27.37 -27.56 23.75
CA LEU A 36 28.78 -27.52 24.13
C LEU A 36 29.00 -27.08 25.59
N THR A 37 27.94 -26.66 26.28
CA THR A 37 28.00 -26.18 27.67
C THR A 37 27.81 -27.30 28.70
N SER A 38 27.51 -28.52 28.26
CA SER A 38 27.26 -29.67 29.14
C SER A 38 27.77 -30.98 28.53
N ALA A 39 27.92 -32.02 29.33
CA ALA A 39 28.43 -33.30 28.84
C ALA A 39 27.47 -33.92 27.81
N LEU A 40 28.01 -34.35 26.66
CA LEU A 40 27.20 -34.85 25.56
C LEU A 40 26.77 -36.29 25.82
N ARG A 41 25.47 -36.52 25.98
CA ARG A 41 24.90 -37.85 26.16
C ARG A 41 24.89 -38.64 24.85
N VAL A 42 25.49 -39.83 24.88
CA VAL A 42 25.57 -40.76 23.75
C VAL A 42 24.89 -42.07 24.11
N GLN A 43 24.16 -42.64 23.15
CA GLN A 43 23.57 -43.97 23.26
C GLN A 43 24.34 -44.98 22.40
N VAL A 44 24.68 -46.11 23.00
CA VAL A 44 25.21 -47.29 22.33
C VAL A 44 24.03 -48.16 21.87
N PRO A 45 23.90 -48.48 20.58
CA PRO A 45 22.88 -49.41 20.11
C PRO A 45 23.05 -50.78 20.76
N VAL A 46 21.93 -51.41 21.13
CA VAL A 46 21.93 -52.80 21.62
C VAL A 46 22.59 -53.69 20.57
N TRP A 47 23.51 -54.56 21.00
CA TRP A 47 24.15 -55.56 20.17
C TRP A 47 23.78 -56.97 20.62
N GLU A 48 23.85 -57.94 19.71
CA GLU A 48 23.69 -59.35 20.06
C GLU A 48 24.82 -59.82 20.97
N HIS A 49 24.46 -60.39 22.12
CA HIS A 49 25.39 -60.90 23.11
C HIS A 49 24.94 -62.32 23.53
N THR A 50 25.89 -63.24 23.64
CA THR A 50 25.65 -64.59 24.17
C THR A 50 26.38 -64.73 25.51
N PRO A 51 25.67 -65.06 26.61
CA PRO A 51 26.30 -65.24 27.91
C PRO A 51 27.35 -66.35 27.87
N ASN A 52 28.55 -66.05 28.34
CA ASN A 52 29.68 -66.97 28.44
C ASN A 52 30.29 -66.90 29.86
N PRO A 53 30.02 -67.90 30.73
CA PRO A 53 30.57 -67.92 32.08
C PRO A 53 32.10 -68.04 32.10
N GLY A 54 32.74 -67.24 32.96
CA GLY A 54 34.21 -67.30 33.17
C GLY A 54 35.02 -66.33 32.31
N VAL A 55 34.38 -65.48 31.50
CA VAL A 55 35.01 -64.38 30.78
C VAL A 55 34.50 -63.03 31.28
N GLU A 56 35.24 -61.97 31.03
CA GLU A 56 34.78 -60.58 31.20
C GLU A 56 34.41 -60.00 29.83
N VAL A 57 33.42 -59.10 29.80
CA VAL A 57 32.98 -58.35 28.62
C VAL A 57 33.25 -56.87 28.86
N TYR A 58 33.84 -56.21 27.87
CA TYR A 58 34.21 -54.81 27.91
C TYR A 58 33.46 -54.03 26.83
N LEU A 59 32.96 -52.86 27.18
CA LEU A 59 32.51 -51.82 26.25
C LEU A 59 33.45 -50.63 26.42
N GLU A 60 34.11 -50.25 25.34
CA GLU A 60 35.06 -49.14 25.31
C GLU A 60 34.60 -48.15 24.24
N ALA A 61 34.37 -46.90 24.60
CA ALA A 61 34.00 -45.85 23.65
C ALA A 61 35.18 -44.92 23.39
N PHE A 62 35.34 -44.56 22.13
CA PHE A 62 36.48 -43.80 21.63
C PHE A 62 36.00 -42.52 20.94
N TRP A 63 36.68 -41.42 21.27
CA TRP A 63 36.62 -40.15 20.55
C TRP A 63 37.89 -40.07 19.69
N ASP A 64 37.73 -40.27 18.39
CA ASP A 64 38.83 -40.66 17.50
C ASP A 64 39.60 -41.86 18.05
N GLN A 65 40.86 -41.69 18.44
CA GLN A 65 41.70 -42.75 19.01
C GLN A 65 41.75 -42.72 20.54
N THR A 66 41.10 -41.74 21.17
CA THR A 66 41.15 -41.56 22.62
C THR A 66 40.04 -42.35 23.29
N LEU A 67 40.40 -43.25 24.21
CA LEU A 67 39.45 -43.95 25.07
C LEU A 67 38.83 -42.96 26.06
N ILE A 68 37.51 -42.76 25.96
CA ILE A 68 36.77 -41.77 26.78
C ILE A 68 35.80 -42.43 27.77
N TYR A 69 35.46 -43.70 27.56
CA TYR A 69 34.54 -44.43 28.43
C TYR A 69 34.86 -45.91 28.43
N THR A 70 34.76 -46.57 29.59
CA THR A 70 34.87 -48.02 29.73
C THR A 70 33.81 -48.55 30.67
N ARG A 71 33.23 -49.69 30.32
CA ARG A 71 32.28 -50.44 31.14
C ARG A 71 32.62 -51.93 31.07
N THR A 72 32.54 -52.61 32.21
CA THR A 72 32.85 -54.03 32.31
C THR A 72 31.69 -54.79 32.94
N TRP A 73 31.39 -55.96 32.39
CA TRP A 73 30.43 -56.90 32.95
C TRP A 73 31.04 -58.30 32.99
N ARG A 74 30.52 -59.12 33.91
CA ARG A 74 30.76 -60.56 33.87
C ARG A 74 30.12 -61.16 32.62
N GLY A 75 30.79 -62.12 32.01
CA GLY A 75 30.32 -62.76 30.78
C GLY A 75 29.05 -63.59 30.95
N ASP A 76 28.62 -63.94 32.16
CA ASP A 76 27.36 -64.65 32.42
C ASP A 76 26.12 -63.73 32.48
N ILE A 77 26.26 -62.44 32.17
CA ILE A 77 25.15 -61.49 32.18
C ILE A 77 24.10 -61.85 31.09
N PRO A 78 22.80 -62.01 31.44
CA PRO A 78 21.79 -62.43 30.46
C PRO A 78 21.47 -61.37 29.40
N SER A 79 21.60 -60.09 29.75
CA SER A 79 21.43 -58.95 28.85
C SER A 79 22.16 -57.71 29.40
N ILE A 80 22.60 -56.82 28.51
CA ILE A 80 23.22 -55.55 28.90
C ILE A 80 22.13 -54.64 29.50
N PRO A 81 22.32 -54.08 30.72
CA PRO A 81 21.36 -53.14 31.29
C PRO A 81 21.19 -51.90 30.42
N GLU A 82 19.95 -51.46 30.16
CA GLU A 82 19.68 -50.31 29.28
C GLU A 82 20.40 -49.03 29.72
N GLN A 83 20.49 -48.80 31.02
CA GLN A 83 21.20 -47.66 31.60
C GLN A 83 22.70 -47.66 31.28
N ASP A 84 23.31 -48.83 31.08
CA ASP A 84 24.74 -48.97 30.78
C ASP A 84 25.03 -48.76 29.28
N LEU A 85 23.99 -48.66 28.45
CA LEU A 85 24.07 -48.28 27.03
C LEU A 85 24.14 -46.77 26.82
N PHE A 86 24.27 -45.99 27.89
CA PHE A 86 24.50 -44.56 27.82
C PHE A 86 25.85 -44.22 28.45
N PHE A 87 26.56 -43.30 27.80
CA PHE A 87 27.73 -42.66 28.37
C PHE A 87 27.71 -41.18 28.02
N GLU A 88 28.57 -40.41 28.68
CA GLU A 88 28.70 -38.98 28.45
C GLU A 88 30.10 -38.68 27.92
N VAL A 89 30.17 -37.88 26.87
CA VAL A 89 31.42 -37.27 26.40
C VAL A 89 31.64 -36.00 27.23
N PRO A 90 32.72 -35.88 28.02
CA PRO A 90 32.98 -34.70 28.81
C PRO A 90 33.15 -33.44 27.94
N VAL A 91 32.77 -32.27 28.46
CA VAL A 91 32.87 -30.97 27.76
C VAL A 91 34.29 -30.70 27.25
N ASP A 92 35.33 -31.14 27.96
CA ASP A 92 36.73 -30.97 27.56
C ASP A 92 37.10 -31.64 26.21
N TYR A 93 36.26 -32.57 25.72
CA TYR A 93 36.40 -33.19 24.40
C TYR A 93 35.57 -32.50 23.31
N LEU A 94 34.62 -31.63 23.69
CA LEU A 94 33.73 -30.90 22.79
C LEU A 94 34.39 -29.59 22.33
N ILE A 95 35.62 -29.71 21.80
CA ILE A 95 36.39 -28.60 21.24
C ILE A 95 36.29 -28.57 19.71
N HIS A 96 36.34 -27.39 19.09
CA HIS A 96 36.17 -27.22 17.62
C HIS A 96 36.95 -28.26 16.80
N GLY A 97 36.24 -29.01 15.95
CA GLY A 97 36.82 -30.10 15.15
C GLY A 97 35.78 -31.08 14.61
N VAL A 98 36.24 -32.02 13.78
CA VAL A 98 35.43 -33.13 13.25
C VAL A 98 35.97 -34.43 13.82
N TYR A 99 35.12 -35.16 14.54
CA TYR A 99 35.51 -36.35 15.29
C TYR A 99 34.76 -37.60 14.84
N ALA A 100 35.45 -38.74 14.92
CA ALA A 100 34.88 -40.06 14.74
C ALA A 100 34.59 -40.70 16.10
N LEU A 101 33.32 -40.67 16.51
CA LEU A 101 32.85 -41.35 17.70
C LEU A 101 32.49 -42.81 17.37
N HIS A 102 33.09 -43.75 18.07
CA HIS A 102 32.80 -45.18 17.90
C HIS A 102 32.99 -45.93 19.23
N TYR A 103 32.63 -47.21 19.23
CA TYR A 103 32.83 -48.09 20.38
C TYR A 103 33.30 -49.47 19.94
N SER A 104 34.05 -50.14 20.81
CA SER A 104 34.35 -51.56 20.67
C SER A 104 33.75 -52.35 21.83
N VAL A 105 33.26 -53.54 21.50
CA VAL A 105 32.91 -54.56 22.49
C VAL A 105 33.90 -55.69 22.37
N SER A 106 34.50 -56.08 23.48
CA SER A 106 35.49 -57.15 23.53
C SER A 106 35.25 -58.09 24.71
N ASN A 107 35.89 -59.25 24.70
CA ASN A 107 35.90 -60.15 25.84
C ASN A 107 37.33 -60.57 26.24
N SER A 108 37.48 -61.15 27.43
CA SER A 108 38.79 -61.61 27.93
C SER A 108 39.39 -62.80 27.15
N ASP A 109 38.64 -63.40 26.23
CA ASP A 109 39.11 -64.43 25.30
C ASP A 109 39.74 -63.85 24.01
N GLY A 110 39.70 -62.53 23.85
CA GLY A 110 40.32 -61.81 22.73
C GLY A 110 39.40 -61.59 21.52
N ASN A 111 38.11 -61.91 21.61
CA ASN A 111 37.14 -61.53 20.59
C ASN A 111 36.84 -60.03 20.72
N MET A 112 36.85 -59.31 19.60
CA MET A 112 36.59 -57.88 19.56
C MET A 112 35.81 -57.51 18.31
N ASN A 113 34.76 -56.70 18.49
CA ASN A 113 33.99 -56.08 17.42
C ASN A 113 33.96 -54.57 17.63
N THR A 114 34.09 -53.81 16.55
CA THR A 114 34.09 -52.34 16.56
C THR A 114 32.93 -51.83 15.73
N SER A 115 32.27 -50.78 16.20
CA SER A 115 31.18 -50.13 15.47
C SER A 115 31.62 -49.28 14.31
N SER A 116 30.66 -48.99 13.45
CA SER A 116 30.77 -47.93 12.45
C SER A 116 30.97 -46.58 13.14
N ASN A 117 31.68 -45.65 12.49
CA ASN A 117 31.88 -44.31 13.04
C ASN A 117 30.58 -43.47 12.98
N ARG A 118 30.32 -42.72 14.05
CA ARG A 118 29.43 -41.56 14.06
C ARG A 118 30.29 -40.31 13.94
N VAL A 119 30.08 -39.54 12.87
CA VAL A 119 30.74 -38.23 12.73
C VAL A 119 30.06 -37.25 13.68
N VAL A 120 30.87 -36.52 14.45
CA VAL A 120 30.43 -35.38 15.27
C VAL A 120 31.30 -34.18 14.89
N THR A 121 30.69 -33.15 14.34
CA THR A 121 31.32 -31.87 14.04
C THR A 121 30.98 -30.90 15.16
N VAL A 122 32.00 -30.44 15.86
CA VAL A 122 31.91 -29.41 16.89
C VAL A 122 32.37 -28.10 16.29
N ASP A 123 31.51 -27.07 16.31
CA ASP A 123 31.88 -25.72 15.90
C ASP A 123 31.67 -24.72 17.05
N GLU A 124 32.77 -24.11 17.52
CA GLU A 124 32.79 -23.04 18.53
C GLU A 124 33.14 -21.67 17.92
N VAL A 125 33.20 -21.59 16.59
CA VAL A 125 33.78 -20.46 15.88
C VAL A 125 32.69 -19.59 15.30
N MET A 126 32.46 -18.43 15.90
CA MET A 126 31.54 -17.43 15.34
C MET A 126 31.98 -16.91 13.96
N PRO A 127 31.02 -16.54 13.09
CA PRO A 127 31.30 -15.77 11.88
C PRO A 127 32.03 -14.46 12.20
N VAL A 128 32.97 -14.08 11.34
CA VAL A 128 33.76 -12.87 11.52
C VAL A 128 33.28 -11.81 10.54
N LEU A 129 32.74 -10.71 11.08
CA LEU A 129 32.28 -9.56 10.31
C LEU A 129 33.40 -9.01 9.41
N GLY A 130 33.01 -8.51 8.24
CA GLY A 130 33.93 -7.94 7.26
C GLY A 130 34.46 -6.55 7.63
N ASP A 131 34.93 -5.83 6.60
CA ASP A 131 35.49 -4.48 6.72
C ASP A 131 34.63 -3.53 7.56
N ASN A 132 35.28 -2.62 8.28
CA ASN A 132 34.63 -1.63 9.14
C ASN A 132 33.63 -2.24 10.13
N ASN A 133 33.98 -3.39 10.73
CA ASN A 133 33.13 -4.19 11.61
C ASN A 133 31.76 -4.51 10.98
N GLY A 134 31.76 -4.84 9.69
CA GLY A 134 30.53 -5.18 8.95
C GLY A 134 29.56 -4.02 8.75
N GLN A 135 30.01 -2.75 8.78
CA GLN A 135 29.09 -1.63 8.57
C GLN A 135 28.32 -1.78 7.24
N LEU A 136 26.98 -1.68 7.28
CA LEU A 136 26.14 -1.68 6.08
C LEU A 136 26.47 -0.50 5.16
N GLN A 137 26.38 -0.71 3.86
CA GLN A 137 26.57 0.35 2.87
C GLN A 137 25.21 0.72 2.27
N PHE A 138 24.84 2.00 2.39
CA PHE A 138 23.64 2.57 1.80
C PHE A 138 24.03 3.60 0.73
N ASP A 139 23.19 3.78 -0.28
CA ASP A 139 23.33 4.83 -1.30
C ASP A 139 22.91 6.22 -0.79
N THR A 140 22.19 6.26 0.34
CA THR A 140 21.82 7.48 1.06
C THR A 140 21.90 7.30 2.58
N VAL A 141 22.13 8.39 3.29
CA VAL A 141 21.92 8.47 4.75
C VAL A 141 20.70 9.32 5.12
N ASN A 142 20.03 9.92 4.13
CA ASN A 142 18.81 10.71 4.30
C ASN A 142 17.66 9.98 3.60
N VAL A 143 16.77 9.38 4.38
CA VAL A 143 15.64 8.57 3.89
C VAL A 143 14.40 9.45 3.89
N THR A 144 13.98 9.89 2.70
CA THR A 144 12.82 10.77 2.51
C THR A 144 11.68 10.05 1.82
N ALA A 145 10.49 10.65 1.82
CA ALA A 145 9.35 10.17 1.02
C ALA A 145 9.73 10.06 -0.48
N GLN A 146 10.52 11.03 -0.98
CA GLN A 146 11.02 11.03 -2.35
C GLN A 146 11.93 9.86 -2.64
N TYR A 147 12.88 9.60 -1.73
CA TYR A 147 13.80 8.50 -1.87
C TYR A 147 13.02 7.18 -1.95
N LEU A 148 12.10 6.95 -1.00
CA LEU A 148 11.30 5.73 -1.00
C LEU A 148 10.45 5.59 -2.27
N SER A 149 9.78 6.65 -2.73
CA SER A 149 9.00 6.62 -3.98
C SER A 149 9.86 6.31 -5.21
N ALA A 150 11.08 6.85 -5.27
CA ALA A 150 12.01 6.62 -6.38
C ALA A 150 12.67 5.22 -6.38
N HIS A 151 12.58 4.48 -5.26
CA HIS A 151 13.24 3.18 -5.06
C HIS A 151 12.21 2.09 -4.71
N ASP A 152 11.03 2.13 -5.33
CA ASP A 152 9.95 1.13 -5.17
C ASP A 152 9.56 0.87 -3.70
N GLY A 153 9.63 1.92 -2.88
CA GLY A 153 9.34 1.85 -1.45
C GLY A 153 10.38 1.09 -0.66
N LYS A 154 11.67 1.10 -1.05
CA LYS A 154 12.72 0.32 -0.37
C LYS A 154 13.96 1.17 -0.10
N LEU A 155 14.63 0.83 0.99
CA LEU A 155 16.02 1.21 1.27
C LEU A 155 16.85 -0.07 1.32
N ILE A 156 17.96 -0.12 0.57
CA ILE A 156 18.82 -1.30 0.50
C ILE A 156 20.12 -1.04 1.25
N GLY A 157 20.39 -1.83 2.28
CA GLY A 157 21.68 -1.86 2.97
C GLY A 157 22.49 -3.04 2.48
N VAL A 158 23.65 -2.79 1.87
CA VAL A 158 24.55 -3.85 1.41
C VAL A 158 25.42 -4.31 2.57
N MET A 159 25.22 -5.55 2.99
CA MET A 159 26.12 -6.27 3.90
C MET A 159 27.43 -6.56 3.18
N PRO A 160 28.60 -6.19 3.72
CA PRO A 160 29.88 -6.54 3.10
C PRO A 160 30.16 -8.05 3.22
N ALA A 161 31.07 -8.56 2.37
CA ALA A 161 31.58 -9.92 2.51
C ALA A 161 32.16 -10.16 3.91
N TYR A 162 31.98 -11.36 4.44
CA TYR A 162 32.41 -11.73 5.79
C TYR A 162 33.24 -13.02 5.75
N LEU A 163 34.05 -13.24 6.78
CA LEU A 163 34.98 -14.36 6.80
C LEU A 163 34.38 -15.58 7.49
N ARG A 164 34.84 -16.76 7.06
CA ARG A 164 34.37 -18.08 7.53
C ARG A 164 32.89 -18.36 7.21
N GLY A 165 32.34 -17.69 6.20
CA GLY A 165 30.97 -17.93 5.76
C GLY A 165 30.78 -19.35 5.23
N LYS A 166 29.74 -20.01 5.73
CA LYS A 166 29.31 -21.35 5.31
C LYS A 166 27.85 -21.33 4.90
N ALA A 167 27.45 -22.26 4.03
CA ALA A 167 26.05 -22.44 3.69
C ALA A 167 25.25 -22.79 4.97
N GLY A 168 24.13 -22.09 5.19
CA GLY A 168 23.31 -22.25 6.39
C GLY A 168 23.53 -21.18 7.45
N ASP A 169 24.51 -20.28 7.29
CA ASP A 169 24.63 -19.08 8.12
C ASP A 169 23.35 -18.24 8.02
N VAL A 170 22.96 -17.58 9.11
CA VAL A 170 21.75 -16.77 9.19
C VAL A 170 22.12 -15.32 9.47
N VAL A 171 21.78 -14.41 8.56
CA VAL A 171 21.85 -12.97 8.79
C VAL A 171 20.52 -12.47 9.37
N THR A 172 20.59 -11.67 10.43
CA THR A 172 19.43 -10.98 11.00
C THR A 172 19.74 -9.50 11.06
N TRP A 173 18.88 -8.64 10.52
CA TRP A 173 19.12 -7.19 10.49
C TRP A 173 18.04 -6.39 11.21
N TYR A 174 18.46 -5.23 11.69
CA TYR A 174 17.76 -4.46 12.71
C TYR A 174 17.61 -3.01 12.25
N TRP A 175 16.55 -2.37 12.74
CA TRP A 175 16.27 -0.95 12.54
C TRP A 175 15.85 -0.32 13.87
N SER A 176 16.82 0.31 14.53
CA SER A 176 16.71 0.74 15.93
C SER A 176 16.66 2.26 16.08
N GLU A 177 16.15 2.73 17.23
CA GLU A 177 16.28 4.11 17.67
C GLU A 177 17.61 4.38 18.39
N SER A 178 18.37 3.33 18.73
CA SER A 178 19.63 3.38 19.47
C SER A 178 20.74 2.62 18.74
N PRO A 179 22.00 3.11 18.75
CA PRO A 179 23.12 2.39 18.15
C PRO A 179 23.70 1.29 19.06
N ILE A 180 23.20 1.15 20.29
CA ILE A 180 23.78 0.28 21.33
C ILE A 180 22.73 -0.66 21.93
N ASP A 181 21.54 -0.14 22.23
CA ASP A 181 20.44 -0.92 22.82
C ASP A 181 19.51 -1.39 21.70
N ILE A 182 19.77 -2.59 21.17
CA ILE A 182 19.11 -3.14 19.98
C ILE A 182 18.30 -4.36 20.40
N PRO A 183 17.05 -4.19 20.85
CA PRO A 183 16.18 -5.30 21.26
C PRO A 183 15.69 -6.13 20.06
N ASP A 184 15.21 -7.34 20.33
CA ASP A 184 14.61 -8.21 19.30
C ASP A 184 13.38 -7.59 18.62
N SER A 185 12.70 -6.63 19.27
CA SER A 185 11.61 -5.86 18.64
C SER A 185 12.08 -5.02 17.45
N ASP A 186 13.38 -4.74 17.35
CA ASP A 186 13.96 -3.95 16.27
C ASP A 186 14.36 -4.81 15.07
N VAL A 187 14.25 -6.15 15.15
CA VAL A 187 14.45 -7.05 14.01
C VAL A 187 13.55 -6.60 12.87
N VAL A 188 14.14 -6.45 11.69
CA VAL A 188 13.44 -6.16 10.44
C VAL A 188 13.10 -7.48 9.76
N SER A 189 14.10 -8.32 9.56
CA SER A 189 13.94 -9.66 9.00
C SER A 189 15.20 -10.50 9.21
N THR A 190 15.14 -11.75 8.77
CA THR A 190 16.21 -12.73 8.83
C THR A 190 16.30 -13.49 7.51
N LYS A 191 17.50 -13.96 7.15
CA LYS A 191 17.76 -14.74 5.94
C LYS A 191 18.82 -15.78 6.19
N THR A 192 18.52 -17.04 5.83
CA THR A 192 19.52 -18.10 5.72
C THR A 192 20.27 -17.94 4.40
N LEU A 193 21.60 -17.91 4.48
CA LEU A 193 22.51 -17.73 3.36
C LEU A 193 22.80 -19.09 2.71
N GLU A 194 22.49 -19.20 1.43
CA GLU A 194 22.79 -20.39 0.64
C GLU A 194 24.29 -20.40 0.24
N ARG A 195 24.75 -21.53 -0.31
CA ARG A 195 26.18 -21.75 -0.63
C ARG A 195 26.79 -20.68 -1.54
N ASP A 196 26.00 -20.10 -2.45
CA ASP A 196 26.45 -19.04 -3.35
C ASP A 196 26.41 -17.64 -2.74
N GLU A 197 25.81 -17.47 -1.56
CA GLU A 197 25.71 -16.19 -0.82
C GLU A 197 26.65 -16.16 0.39
N ALA A 198 26.90 -17.31 1.01
CA ALA A 198 27.75 -17.45 2.17
C ALA A 198 29.13 -16.81 1.97
N GLY A 199 29.52 -15.96 2.93
CA GLY A 199 30.78 -15.21 2.91
C GLY A 199 30.84 -14.06 1.89
N LYS A 200 29.78 -13.75 1.14
CA LYS A 200 29.74 -12.69 0.14
C LYS A 200 28.91 -11.49 0.58
N ALA A 201 29.04 -10.40 -0.17
CA ALA A 201 28.18 -9.24 0.01
C ALA A 201 26.73 -9.61 -0.33
N THR A 202 25.78 -9.11 0.46
CA THR A 202 24.35 -9.43 0.34
C THR A 202 23.49 -8.20 0.57
N ASP A 203 22.47 -8.01 -0.26
CA ASP A 203 21.51 -6.92 -0.12
C ASP A 203 20.51 -7.23 1.00
N LEU A 204 20.39 -6.34 1.96
CA LEU A 204 19.41 -6.40 3.04
C LEU A 204 18.34 -5.32 2.82
N VAL A 205 17.08 -5.75 2.72
CA VAL A 205 15.96 -4.86 2.37
C VAL A 205 15.33 -4.28 3.64
N PHE A 206 15.14 -2.96 3.64
CA PHE A 206 14.33 -2.23 4.60
C PHE A 206 13.09 -1.69 3.88
N ASP A 207 11.94 -2.34 4.08
CA ASP A 207 10.69 -1.97 3.42
C ASP A 207 10.18 -0.60 3.92
N GLY A 208 9.68 0.21 2.99
CA GLY A 208 9.18 1.56 3.23
C GLY A 208 7.98 1.57 4.17
N GLU A 209 7.12 0.55 4.13
CA GLU A 209 6.03 0.39 5.11
C GLU A 209 6.57 0.25 6.54
N MET A 210 7.64 -0.52 6.73
CA MET A 210 8.30 -0.68 8.03
C MET A 210 8.93 0.65 8.47
N ILE A 211 9.62 1.36 7.56
CA ILE A 211 10.24 2.65 7.85
C ILE A 211 9.17 3.68 8.29
N LEU A 212 8.05 3.75 7.58
CA LEU A 212 6.93 4.64 7.91
C LEU A 212 6.26 4.26 9.24
N ALA A 213 6.05 2.98 9.50
CA ALA A 213 5.46 2.48 10.75
C ALA A 213 6.34 2.79 11.96
N ARG A 214 7.67 2.72 11.78
CA ARG A 214 8.67 3.07 12.79
C ARG A 214 8.93 4.57 12.89
N LYS A 215 8.25 5.41 12.10
CA LYS A 215 8.27 6.89 12.15
C LYS A 215 9.62 7.55 11.84
N ASP A 216 9.52 8.84 11.54
CA ASP A 216 10.63 9.74 11.30
C ASP A 216 11.54 9.92 12.53
N GLY A 217 12.77 10.35 12.27
CA GLY A 217 13.79 10.59 13.27
C GLY A 217 15.12 9.93 12.91
N LYS A 218 16.06 9.98 13.85
CA LYS A 218 17.32 9.23 13.73
C LYS A 218 17.06 7.74 13.92
N ARG A 219 17.61 6.93 13.03
CA ARG A 219 17.53 5.47 13.05
C ARG A 219 18.91 4.87 12.83
N TYR A 220 19.10 3.66 13.34
CA TYR A 220 20.35 2.93 13.26
C TYR A 220 20.09 1.58 12.62
N ALA A 221 20.78 1.31 11.52
CA ALA A 221 20.72 0.02 10.83
C ALA A 221 22.01 -0.78 11.07
N CYS A 222 21.85 -2.05 11.43
CA CYS A 222 22.94 -3.01 11.63
C CYS A 222 22.43 -4.45 11.43
N TYR A 223 23.32 -5.43 11.57
CA TYR A 223 22.97 -6.86 11.49
C TYR A 223 23.82 -7.72 12.43
N THR A 224 23.42 -8.97 12.62
CA THR A 224 24.20 -10.05 13.23
C THR A 224 24.27 -11.24 12.27
N LEU A 225 25.28 -12.07 12.44
CA LEU A 225 25.41 -13.36 11.76
C LEU A 225 25.44 -14.47 12.81
N SER A 226 24.65 -15.53 12.59
CA SER A 226 24.78 -16.78 13.32
C SER A 226 25.24 -17.84 12.33
N ASP A 227 26.24 -18.65 12.70
CA ASP A 227 26.51 -19.87 11.91
C ASP A 227 25.39 -20.92 12.10
N ARG A 228 25.50 -22.04 11.38
CA ARG A 228 24.54 -23.13 11.48
C ARG A 228 24.52 -23.79 12.86
N ALA A 229 25.65 -23.82 13.57
CA ALA A 229 25.73 -24.38 14.92
C ALA A 229 25.06 -23.47 15.97
N GLY A 230 24.89 -22.17 15.68
CA GLY A 230 24.30 -21.17 16.57
C GLY A 230 25.33 -20.22 17.21
N ASN A 231 26.58 -20.20 16.75
CA ASN A 231 27.57 -19.24 17.22
C ASN A 231 27.27 -17.86 16.63
N LEU A 232 26.92 -16.92 17.50
CA LEU A 232 26.47 -15.58 17.13
C LEU A 232 27.65 -14.57 17.08
N SER A 233 27.71 -13.76 16.03
CA SER A 233 28.61 -12.61 15.94
C SER A 233 28.15 -11.47 16.85
N PRO A 234 29.02 -10.50 17.18
CA PRO A 234 28.57 -9.19 17.65
C PRO A 234 27.65 -8.52 16.61
N HIS A 235 26.90 -7.51 17.04
CA HIS A 235 26.25 -6.59 16.10
C HIS A 235 27.30 -5.90 15.23
N SER A 236 26.98 -5.74 13.95
CA SER A 236 27.78 -4.94 13.05
C SER A 236 27.76 -3.46 13.43
N GLN A 237 28.75 -2.72 12.97
CA GLN A 237 28.82 -1.28 13.21
C GLN A 237 27.58 -0.60 12.64
N ALA A 238 26.79 0.03 13.52
CA ALA A 238 25.56 0.70 13.15
C ALA A 238 25.83 1.89 12.19
N VAL A 239 24.91 2.08 11.24
CA VAL A 239 24.83 3.25 10.37
C VAL A 239 23.73 4.16 10.87
N GLU A 240 24.04 5.43 11.15
CA GLU A 240 23.02 6.46 11.44
C GLU A 240 22.35 6.90 10.13
N LEU A 241 21.03 6.80 10.10
CA LEU A 241 20.16 7.22 9.02
C LEU A 241 19.21 8.29 9.55
N LEU A 242 19.02 9.37 8.79
CA LEU A 242 18.04 10.41 9.10
C LEU A 242 16.77 10.14 8.29
N VAL A 243 15.68 9.80 8.97
CA VAL A 243 14.39 9.52 8.35
C VAL A 243 13.48 10.75 8.42
N ALA A 244 13.04 11.21 7.27
CA ALA A 244 12.05 12.26 7.06
C ALA A 244 11.07 11.80 5.96
N ALA A 245 10.42 10.66 6.20
CA ALA A 245 9.56 9.98 5.25
C ALA A 245 8.07 10.32 5.44
N GLN A 246 7.68 10.87 6.60
CA GLN A 246 6.33 11.36 6.80
C GLN A 246 6.15 12.76 6.21
N PRO A 247 5.02 13.04 5.54
CA PRO A 247 4.72 14.39 5.08
C PRO A 247 4.68 15.35 6.28
N VAL A 248 5.36 16.50 6.18
CA VAL A 248 5.46 17.47 7.27
C VAL A 248 4.05 17.90 7.72
N PRO A 249 3.67 17.73 9.00
CA PRO A 249 2.41 18.23 9.53
C PRO A 249 2.32 19.74 9.32
N ARG A 250 1.32 20.19 8.56
CA ARG A 250 1.15 21.59 8.20
C ARG A 250 -0.29 22.04 8.38
N VAL A 251 -0.46 23.29 8.80
CA VAL A 251 -1.78 23.91 8.94
C VAL A 251 -2.17 24.47 7.57
N LEU A 252 -3.20 23.88 6.97
CA LEU A 252 -3.78 24.29 5.69
C LEU A 252 -5.26 24.65 5.88
N PRO A 253 -5.59 25.89 6.28
CA PRO A 253 -6.97 26.33 6.49
C PRO A 253 -7.76 26.34 5.18
N PRO A 254 -9.11 26.33 5.21
CA PRO A 254 -9.93 26.31 4.01
C PRO A 254 -9.75 27.59 3.17
N PRO A 255 -9.86 27.54 1.84
CA PRO A 255 -9.81 28.73 1.01
C PRO A 255 -11.04 29.62 1.22
N LYS A 256 -10.90 30.89 0.85
CA LYS A 256 -11.99 31.88 0.84
C LYS A 256 -12.43 32.18 -0.60
N VAL A 257 -13.73 32.30 -0.82
CA VAL A 257 -14.31 32.83 -2.06
C VAL A 257 -14.68 34.30 -1.83
N ASP A 258 -14.03 35.23 -2.52
CA ASP A 258 -14.14 36.67 -2.22
C ASP A 258 -15.53 37.25 -2.57
N GLU A 259 -16.24 36.68 -3.56
CA GLU A 259 -17.57 37.09 -4.01
C GLU A 259 -18.73 36.44 -3.22
N ALA A 260 -18.40 35.59 -2.25
CA ALA A 260 -19.35 34.91 -1.38
C ALA A 260 -19.35 35.51 0.04
N SER A 261 -20.46 35.35 0.76
CA SER A 261 -20.60 35.83 2.14
C SER A 261 -20.83 34.68 3.10
N GLY A 262 -20.09 34.64 4.21
CA GLY A 262 -20.21 33.60 5.21
C GLY A 262 -19.04 33.54 6.18
N SER A 263 -18.78 32.34 6.71
CA SER A 263 -17.68 32.04 7.61
C SER A 263 -16.43 31.58 6.85
N ALA A 264 -15.37 31.28 7.59
CA ALA A 264 -14.12 30.76 7.02
C ALA A 264 -14.29 29.40 6.31
N SER A 265 -15.19 28.55 6.81
CA SER A 265 -15.38 27.18 6.30
C SER A 265 -16.68 26.97 5.52
N SER A 266 -17.60 27.96 5.50
CA SER A 266 -18.78 27.89 4.66
C SER A 266 -19.30 29.27 4.28
N SER A 267 -19.68 29.44 3.02
CA SER A 267 -20.25 30.69 2.52
C SER A 267 -21.33 30.46 1.50
N THR A 268 -22.06 31.53 1.18
CA THR A 268 -23.11 31.54 0.17
C THR A 268 -22.71 32.52 -0.94
N LEU A 269 -22.70 32.01 -2.19
CA LEU A 269 -22.48 32.79 -3.40
C LEU A 269 -23.84 33.14 -4.02
N ASP A 270 -24.10 34.44 -4.16
CA ASP A 270 -25.12 34.91 -5.10
C ASP A 270 -24.49 34.95 -6.50
N PRO A 271 -24.99 34.16 -7.48
CA PRO A 271 -24.42 34.12 -8.81
C PRO A 271 -24.30 35.48 -9.50
N VAL A 272 -25.13 36.48 -9.15
CA VAL A 272 -25.03 37.84 -9.72
C VAL A 272 -23.68 38.51 -9.44
N ASN A 273 -22.97 38.09 -8.39
CA ASN A 273 -21.63 38.57 -8.06
C ASN A 273 -20.53 37.88 -8.89
N ALA A 274 -20.85 36.75 -9.55
CA ALA A 274 -19.89 35.89 -10.26
C ALA A 274 -19.90 36.07 -11.78
N THR A 275 -20.43 37.18 -12.31
CA THR A 275 -20.53 37.41 -13.76
C THR A 275 -19.20 37.37 -14.50
N ARG A 276 -18.09 37.67 -13.80
CA ARG A 276 -16.72 37.63 -14.32
C ARG A 276 -15.92 36.43 -13.82
N GLY A 277 -16.58 35.48 -13.16
CA GLY A 277 -15.96 34.42 -12.39
C GLY A 277 -15.92 34.76 -10.91
N VAL A 278 -15.25 33.92 -10.15
CA VAL A 278 -14.99 34.14 -8.72
C VAL A 278 -13.52 34.04 -8.41
N THR A 279 -13.09 34.70 -7.35
CA THR A 279 -11.73 34.73 -6.85
C THR A 279 -11.63 33.82 -5.64
N VAL A 280 -10.79 32.79 -5.74
CA VAL A 280 -10.48 31.89 -4.62
C VAL A 280 -9.11 32.28 -4.06
N ARG A 281 -9.09 32.54 -2.75
CA ARG A 281 -7.90 32.96 -2.01
C ARG A 281 -7.47 31.90 -1.01
N VAL A 282 -6.23 31.45 -1.13
CA VAL A 282 -5.54 30.63 -0.13
C VAL A 282 -5.14 31.56 1.03
N PRO A 283 -5.50 31.21 2.28
CA PRO A 283 -5.19 32.05 3.44
C PRO A 283 -3.69 32.28 3.65
N ASP A 284 -3.31 33.45 4.19
CA ASP A 284 -1.90 33.79 4.42
C ASP A 284 -1.27 32.93 5.53
N ASP A 285 -2.08 32.47 6.49
CA ASP A 285 -1.69 31.55 7.57
C ASP A 285 -1.57 30.08 7.12
N ALA A 286 -1.83 29.78 5.83
CA ALA A 286 -1.49 28.49 5.25
C ALA A 286 0.04 28.31 5.18
N VAL A 287 0.53 27.23 5.81
CA VAL A 287 1.94 26.87 5.83
C VAL A 287 2.32 26.22 4.48
N ILE A 288 2.86 27.06 3.58
CA ILE A 288 3.36 26.69 2.26
C ILE A 288 4.80 27.18 2.17
N LEU A 289 5.74 26.27 1.96
CA LEU A 289 7.18 26.54 1.96
C LEU A 289 7.64 27.10 0.59
N PRO A 290 8.76 27.83 0.55
CA PRO A 290 9.33 28.31 -0.72
C PRO A 290 9.61 27.16 -1.70
N GLY A 291 9.21 27.34 -2.97
CA GLY A 291 9.37 26.34 -4.03
C GLY A 291 8.26 25.29 -4.13
N GLU A 292 7.29 25.31 -3.20
CA GLU A 292 6.09 24.49 -3.33
C GLU A 292 5.06 25.15 -4.26
N THR A 293 4.32 24.32 -4.98
CA THR A 293 3.22 24.79 -5.86
C THR A 293 1.88 24.34 -5.29
N LEU A 294 0.80 25.01 -5.68
CA LEU A 294 -0.55 24.66 -5.28
C LEU A 294 -1.50 24.58 -6.47
N CYS A 295 -2.58 23.81 -6.30
CA CYS A 295 -3.76 23.80 -7.16
C CYS A 295 -5.00 24.09 -6.31
N VAL A 296 -5.94 24.86 -6.85
CA VAL A 296 -7.29 24.99 -6.29
C VAL A 296 -8.24 24.05 -7.03
N GLN A 297 -9.09 23.39 -6.26
CA GLN A 297 -10.19 22.57 -6.73
C GLN A 297 -11.52 23.26 -6.43
N TRP A 298 -12.35 23.40 -7.46
CA TRP A 298 -13.72 23.90 -7.43
C TRP A 298 -14.69 22.77 -7.73
N ALA A 299 -15.60 22.49 -6.79
CA ALA A 299 -16.48 21.32 -6.76
C ALA A 299 -15.74 19.98 -6.66
N GLU A 300 -16.48 18.88 -6.51
CA GLU A 300 -15.87 17.55 -6.48
C GLU A 300 -15.18 17.24 -7.82
N PRO A 301 -14.02 16.56 -7.82
CA PRO A 301 -13.35 16.15 -9.04
C PRO A 301 -14.29 15.35 -9.96
N ASP A 302 -14.15 15.57 -11.26
CA ASP A 302 -14.93 14.90 -12.32
C ASP A 302 -16.45 15.15 -12.29
N SER A 303 -16.94 16.01 -11.39
CA SER A 303 -18.33 16.46 -11.43
C SER A 303 -18.54 17.50 -12.53
N VAL A 304 -19.79 17.61 -13.01
CA VAL A 304 -20.16 18.63 -13.99
C VAL A 304 -19.90 20.02 -13.41
N GLY A 305 -19.23 20.88 -14.18
CA GLY A 305 -18.85 22.21 -13.72
C GLY A 305 -17.68 22.26 -12.72
N SER A 306 -17.05 21.12 -12.43
CA SER A 306 -15.79 21.11 -11.68
C SER A 306 -14.69 21.86 -12.43
N TYR A 307 -13.76 22.43 -11.68
CA TYR A 307 -12.62 23.15 -12.24
C TYR A 307 -11.40 23.00 -11.34
N ARG A 308 -10.26 22.72 -11.95
CA ARG A 308 -8.97 22.61 -11.27
C ARG A 308 -7.99 23.57 -11.93
N THR A 309 -7.25 24.33 -11.12
CA THR A 309 -6.20 25.21 -11.63
C THR A 309 -4.93 24.41 -11.95
N GLU A 310 -4.12 24.95 -12.84
CA GLU A 310 -2.72 24.50 -13.00
C GLU A 310 -1.93 24.71 -11.70
N LYS A 311 -0.84 23.95 -11.55
CA LYS A 311 0.09 24.11 -10.43
C LYS A 311 0.81 25.45 -10.55
N ALA A 312 0.73 26.28 -9.51
CA ALA A 312 1.43 27.56 -9.45
C ALA A 312 1.77 27.94 -8.01
N GLU A 313 2.67 28.89 -7.82
CA GLU A 313 2.93 29.49 -6.50
C GLU A 313 1.89 30.57 -6.13
N ALA A 314 0.92 30.82 -7.00
CA ALA A 314 -0.09 31.87 -6.84
C ALA A 314 -1.15 31.47 -5.79
N ARG A 315 -1.24 32.24 -4.70
CA ARG A 315 -2.26 32.07 -3.63
C ARG A 315 -3.63 32.64 -3.97
N VAL A 316 -3.77 33.34 -5.09
CA VAL A 316 -5.03 33.92 -5.55
C VAL A 316 -5.28 33.43 -6.96
N VAL A 317 -6.42 32.77 -7.17
CA VAL A 317 -6.79 32.18 -8.46
C VAL A 317 -8.20 32.58 -8.86
N THR A 318 -8.46 32.62 -10.15
CA THR A 318 -9.78 32.92 -10.70
C THR A 318 -10.43 31.65 -11.24
N VAL A 319 -11.65 31.37 -10.78
CA VAL A 319 -12.52 30.35 -11.38
C VAL A 319 -13.40 31.04 -12.44
N PRO A 320 -13.38 30.58 -13.70
CA PRO A 320 -14.15 31.21 -14.78
C PRO A 320 -15.66 31.23 -14.53
N SER A 321 -16.36 32.28 -14.99
CA SER A 321 -17.84 32.37 -14.88
C SER A 321 -18.57 31.21 -15.55
N THR A 322 -17.96 30.55 -16.53
CA THR A 322 -18.51 29.37 -17.21
C THR A 322 -18.57 28.13 -16.31
N ARG A 323 -18.08 28.19 -15.07
CA ARG A 323 -18.08 27.10 -14.09
C ARG A 323 -19.05 27.32 -12.92
N ILE A 324 -19.86 28.38 -12.98
CA ILE A 324 -20.73 28.79 -11.88
C ILE A 324 -22.16 28.27 -12.06
N ALA A 325 -22.71 28.39 -13.27
CA ALA A 325 -24.12 28.11 -13.53
C ALA A 325 -24.51 26.63 -13.34
N GLN A 326 -23.54 25.72 -13.50
CA GLN A 326 -23.71 24.28 -13.28
C GLN A 326 -24.11 23.95 -11.83
N HIS A 327 -23.86 24.85 -10.88
CA HIS A 327 -24.04 24.60 -9.45
C HIS A 327 -25.22 25.36 -8.85
N PHE A 328 -26.14 25.93 -9.64
CA PHE A 328 -27.28 26.69 -9.10
C PHE A 328 -28.12 25.85 -8.13
N GLY A 329 -28.28 26.36 -6.91
CA GLY A 329 -29.04 25.68 -5.85
C GLY A 329 -28.25 24.59 -5.12
N ASP A 330 -27.02 24.30 -5.54
CA ASP A 330 -26.20 23.24 -4.98
C ASP A 330 -25.20 23.73 -3.94
N SER A 331 -24.65 22.78 -3.18
CA SER A 331 -23.57 22.99 -2.24
C SER A 331 -22.34 22.22 -2.74
N ILE A 332 -21.23 22.94 -2.95
CA ILE A 332 -20.00 22.36 -3.49
C ILE A 332 -18.81 22.57 -2.55
N PRO A 333 -17.84 21.65 -2.52
CA PRO A 333 -16.58 21.87 -1.83
C PRO A 333 -15.64 22.74 -2.68
N VAL A 334 -14.89 23.60 -2.00
CA VAL A 334 -13.74 24.32 -2.54
C VAL A 334 -12.54 24.07 -1.63
N TYR A 335 -11.41 23.65 -2.19
CA TYR A 335 -10.19 23.35 -1.42
C TYR A 335 -8.94 23.56 -2.27
N TYR A 336 -7.76 23.51 -1.66
CA TYR A 336 -6.50 23.53 -2.39
C TYR A 336 -5.58 22.38 -1.94
N GLU A 337 -4.64 22.06 -2.81
CA GLU A 337 -3.63 21.02 -2.63
C GLU A 337 -2.25 21.65 -2.81
N VAL A 338 -1.33 21.36 -1.90
CA VAL A 338 0.05 21.83 -1.92
C VAL A 338 0.96 20.67 -2.31
N PHE A 339 1.78 20.89 -3.33
CA PHE A 339 2.71 19.94 -3.87
C PHE A 339 4.11 20.25 -3.35
N GLU A 340 4.59 19.35 -2.50
CA GLU A 340 5.95 19.33 -2.00
C GLU A 340 6.81 18.49 -2.96
N SER A 341 8.00 19.00 -3.31
CA SER A 341 8.91 18.27 -4.20
C SER A 341 9.27 16.92 -3.59
N GLY A 342 9.02 15.85 -4.34
CA GLY A 342 9.34 14.50 -3.90
C GLY A 342 8.31 13.86 -2.97
N VAL A 343 7.17 14.49 -2.71
CA VAL A 343 6.03 13.86 -2.05
C VAL A 343 4.96 13.57 -3.09
N GLU A 344 4.61 12.29 -3.27
CA GLU A 344 3.62 11.87 -4.28
C GLU A 344 2.20 12.35 -3.92
N THR A 345 1.82 12.20 -2.65
CA THR A 345 0.51 12.63 -2.17
C THR A 345 0.56 14.11 -1.79
N PRO A 346 -0.22 14.99 -2.44
CA PRO A 346 -0.22 16.39 -2.08
C PRO A 346 -0.86 16.62 -0.71
N HIS A 347 -0.43 17.68 -0.04
CA HIS A 347 -1.02 18.11 1.22
C HIS A 347 -2.32 18.85 0.94
N ARG A 348 -3.44 18.33 1.43
CA ARG A 348 -4.76 18.89 1.15
C ARG A 348 -5.21 19.84 2.27
N SER A 349 -5.81 20.97 1.89
CA SER A 349 -6.44 21.89 2.83
C SER A 349 -7.72 21.32 3.45
N ALA A 350 -8.18 21.93 4.54
CA ALA A 350 -9.58 21.81 4.92
C ALA A 350 -10.51 22.27 3.77
N ARG A 351 -11.70 21.68 3.68
CA ARG A 351 -12.70 22.03 2.67
C ARG A 351 -13.52 23.25 3.10
N HIS A 352 -13.78 24.14 2.15
CA HIS A 352 -14.78 25.21 2.26
C HIS A 352 -16.08 24.77 1.59
N THR A 353 -17.20 24.81 2.30
CA THR A 353 -18.52 24.48 1.74
C THR A 353 -19.19 25.73 1.17
N LEU A 354 -19.30 25.80 -0.16
CA LEU A 354 -19.91 26.91 -0.87
C LEU A 354 -21.34 26.56 -1.29
N ASN A 355 -22.33 27.29 -0.79
CA ASN A 355 -23.72 27.20 -1.26
C ASN A 355 -23.94 28.20 -2.38
N VAL A 356 -24.38 27.76 -3.55
CA VAL A 356 -24.64 28.62 -4.69
C VAL A 356 -26.14 28.86 -4.79
N LEU A 357 -26.57 30.11 -4.74
CA LEU A 357 -28.00 30.42 -4.80
C LEU A 357 -28.61 30.08 -6.16
N ASN A 358 -29.91 29.78 -6.15
CA ASN A 358 -30.69 29.72 -7.37
C ASN A 358 -30.86 31.12 -7.96
N VAL A 359 -30.88 31.19 -9.29
CA VAL A 359 -31.15 32.43 -10.03
C VAL A 359 -32.62 32.49 -10.43
N THR A 360 -33.19 33.70 -10.38
CA THR A 360 -34.55 33.99 -10.86
C THR A 360 -34.51 35.09 -11.93
N GLY A 361 -35.65 35.44 -12.52
CA GLY A 361 -35.72 36.49 -13.54
C GLY A 361 -35.28 36.07 -14.94
N PHE A 362 -35.37 34.77 -15.26
CA PHE A 362 -35.15 34.27 -16.61
C PHE A 362 -36.19 34.80 -17.61
N PRO A 363 -35.84 34.95 -18.91
CA PRO A 363 -36.74 35.49 -19.91
C PRO A 363 -37.91 34.56 -20.22
N VAL A 364 -39.06 35.16 -20.58
CA VAL A 364 -40.22 34.45 -21.13
C VAL A 364 -39.96 34.17 -22.62
N VAL A 365 -40.25 32.95 -23.08
CA VAL A 365 -40.23 32.63 -24.53
C VAL A 365 -41.21 33.50 -25.30
N GLN A 366 -40.79 33.98 -26.47
CA GLN A 366 -41.63 34.80 -27.36
C GLN A 366 -42.08 33.98 -28.55
N CYS A 367 -43.24 34.32 -29.11
CA CYS A 367 -43.81 33.67 -30.29
C CYS A 367 -44.21 34.74 -31.31
N ASP A 368 -43.79 34.58 -32.57
CA ASP A 368 -44.06 35.55 -33.64
C ASP A 368 -45.55 35.68 -34.01
N LYS A 369 -46.38 34.73 -33.57
CA LYS A 369 -47.85 34.71 -33.78
C LYS A 369 -48.67 35.06 -32.55
N VAL A 370 -48.02 35.44 -31.44
CA VAL A 370 -48.71 35.90 -30.24
C VAL A 370 -48.76 37.42 -30.23
N SER A 371 -49.98 37.97 -30.14
CA SER A 371 -50.20 39.40 -30.01
C SER A 371 -51.41 39.66 -29.11
N GLY A 372 -51.27 40.60 -28.17
CA GLY A 372 -52.34 40.91 -27.21
C GLY A 372 -52.75 39.75 -26.30
N GLY A 373 -51.85 38.77 -26.08
CA GLY A 373 -52.13 37.58 -25.27
C GLY A 373 -52.83 36.44 -26.00
N SER A 374 -53.10 36.56 -27.30
CA SER A 374 -53.74 35.52 -28.10
C SER A 374 -52.84 35.00 -29.23
N LEU A 375 -52.96 33.70 -29.53
CA LEU A 375 -52.41 33.05 -30.72
C LEU A 375 -53.57 32.68 -31.64
N LYS A 376 -53.68 33.35 -32.80
CA LYS A 376 -54.78 33.14 -33.76
C LYS A 376 -54.35 32.15 -34.85
N LEU A 377 -55.04 31.02 -34.98
CA LEU A 377 -54.77 30.02 -36.03
C LEU A 377 -54.92 30.62 -37.43
N GLY A 378 -55.90 31.51 -37.63
CA GLY A 378 -56.11 32.25 -38.89
C GLY A 378 -54.96 33.18 -39.28
N SER A 379 -54.05 33.52 -38.35
CA SER A 379 -52.83 34.29 -38.67
C SER A 379 -51.71 33.44 -39.26
N ILE A 380 -51.88 32.12 -39.29
CA ILE A 380 -50.91 31.14 -39.80
C ILE A 380 -51.44 30.58 -41.11
N ALA A 381 -50.67 30.72 -42.18
CA ALA A 381 -50.99 30.12 -43.48
C ALA A 381 -51.11 28.59 -43.39
N ASP A 382 -51.82 27.97 -44.33
CA ASP A 382 -51.91 26.50 -44.39
C ASP A 382 -50.53 25.89 -44.66
N GLY A 383 -50.19 24.83 -43.91
CA GLY A 383 -48.82 24.30 -43.86
C GLY A 383 -47.80 25.20 -43.13
N GLY A 384 -48.24 26.34 -42.59
CA GLY A 384 -47.41 27.29 -41.86
C GLY A 384 -47.09 26.88 -40.42
N LYS A 385 -46.35 27.75 -39.73
CA LYS A 385 -45.81 27.54 -38.39
C LYS A 385 -45.77 28.83 -37.57
N ALA A 386 -45.76 28.68 -36.24
CA ALA A 386 -45.43 29.72 -35.28
C ALA A 386 -44.03 29.45 -34.71
N SER A 387 -43.15 30.44 -34.73
CA SER A 387 -41.74 30.32 -34.37
C SER A 387 -41.49 30.90 -32.99
N PHE A 388 -40.64 30.23 -32.21
CA PHE A 388 -40.30 30.64 -30.85
C PHE A 388 -38.91 31.25 -30.80
N THR A 389 -38.76 32.31 -30.00
CA THR A 389 -37.47 32.95 -29.72
C THR A 389 -37.27 33.11 -28.22
N LEU A 390 -36.02 33.05 -27.76
CA LEU A 390 -35.64 33.32 -26.39
C LEU A 390 -34.59 34.44 -26.36
N GLN A 391 -34.79 35.41 -25.45
CA GLN A 391 -33.79 36.43 -25.17
C GLN A 391 -32.61 35.82 -24.40
N LYS A 392 -31.47 36.51 -24.42
CA LYS A 392 -30.30 36.16 -23.61
C LYS A 392 -30.67 36.07 -22.14
N TRP A 393 -30.24 35.01 -21.47
CA TRP A 393 -30.40 34.86 -20.02
C TRP A 393 -29.07 34.99 -19.27
N PHE A 394 -29.19 35.09 -17.95
CA PHE A 394 -28.07 35.18 -17.04
C PHE A 394 -27.16 33.95 -17.14
N LEU A 395 -25.84 34.17 -17.30
CA LEU A 395 -24.83 33.12 -17.54
C LEU A 395 -25.15 32.16 -18.71
N MET A 396 -25.81 32.63 -19.77
CA MET A 396 -26.04 31.85 -20.99
C MET A 396 -24.72 31.32 -21.59
N GLY A 397 -24.68 30.02 -21.87
CA GLY A 397 -23.52 29.30 -22.40
C GLY A 397 -23.92 28.24 -23.44
N THR A 398 -23.03 27.94 -24.37
CA THR A 398 -23.28 26.94 -25.44
C THR A 398 -23.25 25.49 -24.95
N ASP A 399 -22.78 25.26 -23.73
CA ASP A 399 -22.79 24.00 -23.00
C ASP A 399 -24.15 23.67 -22.35
N GLN A 400 -25.11 24.58 -22.44
CA GLN A 400 -26.45 24.43 -21.86
C GLN A 400 -27.42 23.79 -22.84
N PHE A 401 -28.52 23.25 -22.32
CA PHE A 401 -29.53 22.53 -23.10
C PHE A 401 -30.93 23.06 -22.83
N ILE A 402 -31.76 23.16 -23.86
CA ILE A 402 -33.11 23.71 -23.81
C ILE A 402 -34.13 22.60 -24.10
N ASN A 403 -35.16 22.52 -23.26
CA ASN A 403 -36.40 21.82 -23.52
C ASN A 403 -37.52 22.83 -23.70
N ILE A 404 -38.27 22.69 -24.79
CA ILE A 404 -39.50 23.46 -25.03
C ILE A 404 -40.63 22.50 -25.35
N GLU A 405 -41.73 22.66 -24.62
CA GLU A 405 -42.97 21.92 -24.80
C GLU A 405 -44.14 22.89 -24.89
N VAL A 406 -45.08 22.62 -25.79
CA VAL A 406 -46.40 23.27 -25.79
C VAL A 406 -47.39 22.32 -25.17
N ARG A 407 -48.06 22.77 -24.11
CA ARG A 407 -48.99 21.98 -23.29
C ARG A 407 -50.38 22.61 -23.32
N GLY A 408 -51.42 21.79 -23.27
CA GLY A 408 -52.81 22.22 -23.24
C GLY A 408 -53.73 21.01 -23.22
N SER A 409 -54.98 21.19 -23.67
CA SER A 409 -55.95 20.09 -23.78
C SER A 409 -56.57 20.04 -25.18
N ASP A 410 -57.02 18.87 -25.61
CA ASP A 410 -57.84 18.70 -26.82
C ASP A 410 -59.33 19.02 -26.54
N ASP A 411 -60.19 18.90 -27.56
CA ASP A 411 -61.63 19.18 -27.43
C ASP A 411 -62.34 18.29 -26.40
N ALA A 412 -61.82 17.08 -26.18
CA ALA A 412 -62.29 16.13 -25.16
C ALA A 412 -61.68 16.36 -23.78
N ASP A 413 -61.00 17.50 -23.58
CA ASP A 413 -60.31 17.90 -22.34
C ASP A 413 -59.18 16.94 -21.91
N ARG A 414 -58.63 16.15 -22.84
CA ARG A 414 -57.47 15.30 -22.60
C ARG A 414 -56.18 16.10 -22.78
N PRO A 415 -55.14 15.87 -21.96
CA PRO A 415 -53.89 16.62 -22.06
C PRO A 415 -53.18 16.35 -23.40
N VAL A 416 -52.75 17.42 -24.05
CA VAL A 416 -51.92 17.40 -25.25
C VAL A 416 -50.58 18.05 -24.92
N VAL A 417 -49.49 17.39 -25.30
CA VAL A 417 -48.14 17.90 -25.18
C VAL A 417 -47.43 17.73 -26.52
N ILE A 418 -46.89 18.82 -27.05
CA ILE A 418 -46.08 18.84 -28.26
C ILE A 418 -44.66 19.20 -27.86
N GLN A 419 -43.72 18.29 -28.09
CA GLN A 419 -42.30 18.55 -27.90
C GLN A 419 -41.78 19.40 -29.06
N VAL A 420 -41.40 20.64 -28.78
CA VAL A 420 -40.84 21.56 -29.78
C VAL A 420 -39.34 21.37 -29.88
N LEU A 421 -38.66 21.36 -28.73
CA LEU A 421 -37.22 21.12 -28.62
C LEU A 421 -36.98 20.15 -27.47
N LYS A 422 -36.17 19.12 -27.70
CA LYS A 422 -35.72 18.18 -26.66
C LYS A 422 -34.20 18.20 -26.60
N GLU A 423 -33.66 18.50 -25.43
CA GLU A 423 -32.23 18.56 -25.13
C GLU A 423 -31.45 19.34 -26.19
N TYR A 424 -32.04 20.44 -26.67
CA TYR A 424 -31.46 21.23 -27.74
C TYR A 424 -30.31 22.06 -27.19
N ARG A 425 -29.09 21.78 -27.64
CA ARG A 425 -27.90 22.52 -27.21
C ARG A 425 -28.02 23.98 -27.64
N VAL A 426 -27.71 24.91 -26.73
CA VAL A 426 -27.69 26.34 -27.04
C VAL A 426 -26.70 26.59 -28.18
N PRO A 427 -27.16 27.15 -29.32
CA PRO A 427 -26.33 27.20 -30.53
C PRO A 427 -25.25 28.27 -30.46
N GLN A 428 -25.55 29.39 -29.79
CA GLN A 428 -24.66 30.54 -29.65
C GLN A 428 -25.10 31.41 -28.47
N VAL A 429 -24.18 32.23 -27.95
CA VAL A 429 -24.52 33.28 -26.98
C VAL A 429 -24.87 34.55 -27.74
N ALA A 430 -26.17 34.82 -27.91
CA ALA A 430 -26.70 35.99 -28.62
C ALA A 430 -27.82 36.67 -27.83
N GLN A 431 -28.14 37.93 -28.16
CA GLN A 431 -29.22 38.69 -27.48
C GLN A 431 -30.59 38.02 -27.64
N ILE A 432 -30.83 37.37 -28.77
CA ILE A 432 -32.01 36.58 -29.08
C ILE A 432 -31.54 35.34 -29.85
N ILE A 433 -32.12 34.18 -29.55
CA ILE A 433 -31.92 32.93 -30.30
C ILE A 433 -33.25 32.36 -30.76
N ASP A 434 -33.25 31.74 -31.93
CA ASP A 434 -34.37 30.94 -32.43
C ASP A 434 -34.40 29.59 -31.70
N VAL A 435 -35.57 29.22 -31.17
CA VAL A 435 -35.73 28.02 -30.32
C VAL A 435 -36.90 27.15 -30.79
N GLY A 436 -36.92 26.88 -32.08
CA GLY A 436 -37.87 25.96 -32.69
C GLY A 436 -39.19 26.62 -33.10
N ASN A 437 -40.13 25.78 -33.51
CA ASN A 437 -41.43 26.21 -34.03
C ASN A 437 -42.46 25.10 -33.82
N ILE A 438 -43.74 25.49 -33.82
CA ILE A 438 -44.88 24.57 -33.81
C ILE A 438 -45.71 24.76 -35.08
N THR A 439 -46.11 23.66 -35.70
CA THR A 439 -46.89 23.70 -36.94
C THR A 439 -48.34 24.10 -36.67
N LYS A 440 -49.03 24.67 -37.67
CA LYS A 440 -50.47 24.92 -37.59
C LYS A 440 -51.26 23.64 -37.31
N VAL A 441 -50.84 22.52 -37.91
CA VAL A 441 -51.45 21.19 -37.72
C VAL A 441 -51.36 20.74 -36.26
N ASP A 442 -50.19 20.93 -35.62
CA ASP A 442 -50.04 20.58 -34.21
C ASP A 442 -50.84 21.53 -33.30
N LEU A 443 -50.89 22.81 -33.63
CA LEU A 443 -51.70 23.78 -32.89
C LEU A 443 -53.21 23.46 -32.96
N GLN A 444 -53.69 22.92 -34.07
CA GLN A 444 -55.08 22.49 -34.26
C GLN A 444 -55.48 21.29 -33.38
N ARG A 445 -54.52 20.62 -32.74
CA ARG A 445 -54.80 19.52 -31.78
C ARG A 445 -55.25 20.04 -30.43
N PHE A 446 -55.04 21.32 -30.14
CA PHE A 446 -55.45 21.97 -28.90
C PHE A 446 -56.82 22.61 -29.05
N LYS A 447 -57.56 22.63 -27.94
CA LYS A 447 -58.91 23.19 -27.83
C LYS A 447 -58.89 24.70 -28.02
N ILE A 448 -59.69 25.19 -28.98
CA ILE A 448 -59.86 26.62 -29.23
C ILE A 448 -60.57 27.29 -28.04
N GLY A 449 -60.17 28.52 -27.72
CA GLY A 449 -60.73 29.32 -26.63
C GLY A 449 -60.11 29.06 -25.26
N ARG A 450 -59.13 28.15 -25.16
CA ARG A 450 -58.35 27.85 -23.94
C ARG A 450 -56.92 28.37 -24.06
N GLU A 451 -56.27 28.57 -22.93
CA GLU A 451 -54.84 28.87 -22.87
C GLU A 451 -54.03 27.60 -23.19
N ILE A 452 -52.97 27.78 -23.96
CA ILE A 452 -51.89 26.81 -24.09
C ILE A 452 -50.69 27.34 -23.31
N GLU A 453 -49.83 26.46 -22.81
CA GLU A 453 -48.59 26.82 -22.11
C GLU A 453 -47.40 26.44 -22.98
N VAL A 454 -46.60 27.42 -23.40
CA VAL A 454 -45.26 27.19 -23.93
C VAL A 454 -44.29 27.18 -22.76
N ARG A 455 -43.93 25.98 -22.31
CA ARG A 455 -43.06 25.76 -21.17
C ARG A 455 -41.62 25.61 -21.63
N VAL A 456 -40.73 26.37 -21.01
CA VAL A 456 -39.27 26.29 -21.24
C VAL A 456 -38.57 25.79 -19.99
N ARG A 457 -37.65 24.84 -20.18
CA ARG A 457 -36.68 24.46 -19.16
C ARG A 457 -35.27 24.49 -19.75
N VAL A 458 -34.31 24.95 -18.97
CA VAL A 458 -32.90 25.00 -19.37
C VAL A 458 -32.06 24.22 -18.36
N SER A 459 -31.24 23.31 -18.86
CA SER A 459 -30.22 22.64 -18.05
C SER A 459 -28.91 23.41 -18.17
N PHE A 460 -28.29 23.65 -17.01
CA PHE A 460 -26.99 24.29 -16.88
C PHE A 460 -25.86 23.29 -16.58
N ASP A 461 -26.19 22.02 -16.34
CA ASP A 461 -25.38 20.99 -15.70
C ASP A 461 -25.41 19.69 -16.50
N GLU A 462 -25.22 19.78 -17.82
CA GLU A 462 -25.17 18.62 -18.72
C GLU A 462 -26.40 17.69 -18.63
N LYS A 463 -27.58 18.29 -18.45
CA LYS A 463 -28.92 17.65 -18.43
C LYS A 463 -29.25 16.92 -17.12
N LEU A 464 -28.44 17.06 -16.07
CA LEU A 464 -28.72 16.47 -14.76
C LEU A 464 -29.95 17.12 -14.11
N SER A 465 -30.09 18.43 -14.22
CA SER A 465 -31.25 19.18 -13.73
C SER A 465 -31.77 20.17 -14.78
N TRP A 466 -32.98 20.68 -14.53
CA TRP A 466 -33.71 21.52 -15.48
C TRP A 466 -34.37 22.69 -14.78
N GLN A 467 -33.77 23.87 -14.93
CA GLN A 467 -34.28 25.13 -14.42
C GLN A 467 -35.51 25.57 -15.20
N ILE A 468 -36.59 25.93 -14.50
CA ILE A 468 -37.84 26.38 -15.12
C ILE A 468 -37.72 27.87 -15.44
N PHE A 469 -37.98 28.20 -16.70
CA PHE A 469 -38.14 29.59 -17.15
C PHE A 469 -39.62 29.97 -17.11
N PRO A 470 -39.96 31.26 -16.95
CA PRO A 470 -41.34 31.72 -17.07
C PRO A 470 -42.00 31.29 -18.39
N SER A 471 -43.17 30.66 -18.31
CA SER A 471 -43.92 30.16 -19.48
C SER A 471 -44.66 31.29 -20.22
N LEU A 472 -44.81 31.14 -21.54
CA LEU A 472 -45.75 31.95 -22.33
C LEU A 472 -47.11 31.26 -22.35
N GLN A 473 -48.18 31.96 -22.00
CA GLN A 473 -49.52 31.38 -21.88
C GLN A 473 -50.56 32.12 -22.76
N PRO A 474 -50.53 31.98 -24.09
CA PRO A 474 -51.48 32.66 -24.94
C PRO A 474 -52.81 31.90 -24.99
N LYS A 475 -53.91 32.64 -25.13
CA LYS A 475 -55.21 32.06 -25.49
C LYS A 475 -55.20 31.63 -26.96
N LEU A 476 -55.53 30.37 -27.24
CA LEU A 476 -55.65 29.87 -28.60
C LEU A 476 -56.99 30.31 -29.20
N GLU A 477 -56.93 30.97 -30.35
CA GLU A 477 -58.09 31.49 -31.07
C GLU A 477 -58.12 30.94 -32.50
N SER A 478 -59.31 30.88 -33.08
CA SER A 478 -59.55 30.48 -34.47
C SER A 478 -58.85 31.37 -35.48
#